data_AF-A0AAW0VB23-F1
#
_entry.id   AF-A0AAW0VB23-F1
#
_cell.length_a   1.000
_cell.length_b   1.000
_cell.length_c   1.000
_cell.angle_alpha   90.00
_cell.angle_beta   90.00
_cell.angle_gamma   90.00
#
_symmetry.space_group_name_H-M   'P 1'
#
loop_
_entity.id
_entity.type
_entity.pdbx_description
1 polymer ?
#
loop_
_entity_poly.entity_id
_entity_poly.type
_entity_poly.pdbx_seq_one_letter_code
_entity_poly.pdbx_strand_id
1 'polypeptide(L)'
;MSTADALIAVADTIISRAEGLSTVAINKKGRKFKYVNDAFQRVQEEDKHLVIYPQDLSESLATISAFSILESIDTRLFADFQDVCLTVVGVAGEIERRGWYEEEHSSVIPYKQSKFNYDMDMRKKALEFAKGVTDQHLQWGYILLYCAKLSFFHTDHHIGNKLDDPYMRDYVEQFYGAKALSSPEVIVALKSFVHWANIKGILWKLRVPNLDMSESLIDKFSSFPDPPAELLDVVWSRYPSGTSKYSLVRKSLDILADSPYSKLIPFPEGPNYDLHWIFDLCHRIEADPIRYHLRASSKRLCTNPVNLNDLSKKYKTEVQKLLSVVSLVINIFQVEEGEALLQNSKIPQFTDELIDEYESYHNKLVAASTKIDEYIAKGWDDDDIVLRLYNSNTRNIHDEVNSMRDAFAEDYE
;
A
#
# COMPACT_ATOMS: atom_id res chain seq x y z
N MET A 1 -29.74 -54.04 6.90
CA MET A 1 -28.91 -52.82 6.93
C MET A 1 -29.35 -52.00 8.13
N SER A 2 -28.45 -51.82 9.09
CA SER A 2 -28.66 -50.94 10.23
C SER A 2 -28.40 -49.49 9.83
N THR A 3 -28.90 -48.53 10.61
CA THR A 3 -28.63 -47.10 10.43
C THR A 3 -27.14 -46.77 10.50
N ALA A 4 -26.37 -47.57 11.24
CA ALA A 4 -24.92 -47.47 11.31
C ALA A 4 -24.26 -47.86 9.99
N ASP A 5 -24.74 -48.91 9.31
CA ASP A 5 -24.23 -49.33 8.00
C ASP A 5 -24.48 -48.26 6.93
N ALA A 6 -25.62 -47.56 7.01
CA ALA A 6 -25.94 -46.45 6.11
C ALA A 6 -25.03 -45.23 6.34
N LEU A 7 -24.67 -44.94 7.60
CA LEU A 7 -23.75 -43.88 7.97
C LEU A 7 -22.32 -44.17 7.52
N ILE A 8 -21.87 -45.42 7.68
CA ILE A 8 -20.57 -45.89 7.19
C ILE A 8 -20.51 -45.78 5.66
N ALA A 9 -21.55 -46.24 4.95
CA ALA A 9 -21.60 -46.14 3.50
C ALA A 9 -21.59 -44.68 2.98
N VAL A 10 -22.27 -43.76 3.69
CA VAL A 10 -22.23 -42.32 3.36
C VAL A 10 -20.86 -41.72 3.66
N ALA A 11 -20.22 -42.10 4.77
CA ALA A 11 -18.86 -41.67 5.10
C ALA A 11 -17.85 -42.17 4.06
N ASP A 12 -17.91 -43.44 3.66
CA ASP A 12 -17.06 -44.03 2.61
C ASP A 12 -17.30 -43.35 1.25
N THR A 13 -18.54 -42.95 0.95
CA THR A 13 -18.86 -42.20 -0.28
C THR A 13 -18.32 -40.77 -0.23
N ILE A 14 -18.31 -40.12 0.93
CA ILE A 14 -17.70 -38.79 1.12
C ILE A 14 -16.17 -38.89 1.03
N ILE A 15 -15.56 -39.89 1.66
CA ILE A 15 -14.11 -40.13 1.65
C ILE A 15 -13.62 -40.46 0.23
N SER A 16 -14.31 -41.35 -0.50
CA SER A 16 -13.97 -41.66 -1.90
C SER A 16 -14.16 -40.47 -2.85
N ARG A 17 -15.11 -39.57 -2.58
CA ARG A 17 -15.22 -38.28 -3.29
C ARG A 17 -14.12 -37.30 -2.87
N ALA A 18 -13.62 -37.38 -1.64
CA ALA A 18 -12.54 -36.56 -1.12
C ALA A 18 -11.16 -36.99 -1.65
N GLU A 19 -10.94 -38.27 -1.94
CA GLU A 19 -9.72 -38.73 -2.62
C GLU A 19 -9.56 -38.09 -4.00
N GLY A 20 -10.68 -37.83 -4.70
CA GLY A 20 -10.72 -37.05 -5.93
C GLY A 20 -10.41 -35.55 -5.76
N LEU A 21 -10.53 -34.97 -4.56
CA LEU A 21 -10.21 -33.56 -4.29
C LEU A 21 -8.70 -33.30 -4.19
N SER A 22 -7.90 -34.33 -3.94
CA SER A 22 -6.44 -34.21 -3.89
C SER A 22 -5.84 -33.80 -5.25
N THR A 23 -6.55 -34.01 -6.36
CA THR A 23 -6.13 -33.62 -7.72
C THR A 23 -6.84 -32.38 -8.25
N VAL A 24 -7.94 -31.94 -7.61
CA VAL A 24 -8.74 -30.79 -8.05
C VAL A 24 -8.13 -29.50 -7.49
N ALA A 25 -7.55 -28.69 -8.38
CA ALA A 25 -7.17 -27.33 -8.07
C ALA A 25 -8.42 -26.42 -8.09
N ILE A 26 -8.68 -25.71 -7.00
CA ILE A 26 -9.77 -24.73 -6.91
C ILE A 26 -9.21 -23.30 -7.02
N ASN A 27 -9.87 -22.46 -7.81
CA ASN A 27 -9.56 -21.03 -7.89
C ASN A 27 -10.47 -20.24 -6.95
N LYS A 28 -9.90 -19.56 -5.96
CA LYS A 28 -10.63 -18.66 -5.06
C LYS A 28 -9.93 -17.31 -4.99
N LYS A 29 -10.64 -16.23 -5.34
CA LYS A 29 -10.08 -14.85 -5.39
C LYS A 29 -8.77 -14.75 -6.20
N GLY A 30 -8.72 -15.43 -7.34
CA GLY A 30 -7.53 -15.44 -8.23
C GLY A 30 -6.32 -16.21 -7.70
N ARG A 31 -6.50 -17.07 -6.68
CA ARG A 31 -5.43 -17.93 -6.13
C ARG A 31 -5.84 -19.39 -6.27
N LYS A 32 -4.91 -20.23 -6.74
CA LYS A 32 -5.07 -21.68 -6.82
C LYS A 32 -4.84 -22.30 -5.45
N PHE A 33 -5.73 -23.18 -5.04
CA PHE A 33 -5.59 -24.00 -3.84
C PHE A 33 -5.75 -25.47 -4.21
N LYS A 34 -5.01 -26.33 -3.52
CA LYS A 34 -5.06 -27.78 -3.66
C LYS A 34 -5.34 -28.37 -2.29
N TYR A 35 -6.18 -29.40 -2.25
CA TYR A 35 -6.45 -30.11 -1.01
C TYR A 35 -5.29 -31.06 -0.70
N VAL A 36 -4.57 -30.81 0.40
CA VAL A 36 -3.41 -31.59 0.84
C VAL A 36 -3.45 -31.70 2.36
N ASN A 37 -3.36 -32.93 2.89
CA ASN A 37 -3.36 -33.23 4.34
C ASN A 37 -4.53 -32.56 5.09
N ASP A 38 -5.77 -32.82 4.67
CA ASP A 38 -7.00 -32.28 5.28
C ASP A 38 -7.13 -30.75 5.33
N ALA A 39 -6.35 -30.02 4.53
CA ALA A 39 -6.46 -28.58 4.39
C ALA A 39 -6.33 -28.15 2.92
N PHE A 40 -7.04 -27.09 2.55
CA PHE A 40 -6.78 -26.38 1.31
C PHE A 40 -5.50 -25.57 1.47
N GLN A 41 -4.42 -26.08 0.90
CA GLN A 41 -3.15 -25.38 0.83
C GLN A 41 -3.12 -24.55 -0.45
N ARG A 42 -2.58 -23.33 -0.35
CA ARG A 42 -2.36 -22.50 -1.54
C ARG A 42 -1.32 -23.20 -2.40
N VAL A 43 -1.64 -23.44 -3.67
CA VAL A 43 -0.65 -23.85 -4.66
C VAL A 43 0.26 -22.64 -4.86
N GLN A 44 1.52 -22.73 -4.44
CA GLN A 44 2.52 -21.80 -4.92
C GLN A 44 2.61 -22.00 -6.43
N GLU A 45 2.22 -21.00 -7.19
CA GLU A 45 2.50 -20.98 -8.63
C GLU A 45 4.02 -20.81 -8.74
N GLU A 46 4.72 -21.92 -8.94
CA GLU A 46 6.18 -21.96 -9.15
C GLU A 46 6.56 -21.01 -10.30
N ASP A 47 5.68 -20.90 -11.30
CA ASP A 47 5.75 -20.08 -12.53
C ASP A 47 5.91 -18.56 -12.33
N LYS A 48 6.04 -18.06 -11.10
CA LYS A 48 6.26 -16.62 -10.79
C LYS A 48 7.57 -16.34 -10.07
N HIS A 49 8.24 -17.36 -9.55
CA HIS A 49 9.50 -17.19 -8.84
C HIS A 49 10.65 -17.15 -9.82
N LEU A 50 11.56 -16.18 -9.63
CA LEU A 50 12.78 -16.14 -10.42
C LEU A 50 13.73 -17.23 -9.93
N VAL A 51 14.14 -18.12 -10.83
CA VAL A 51 15.10 -19.17 -10.52
C VAL A 51 16.51 -18.66 -10.77
N ILE A 52 17.39 -18.81 -9.79
CA ILE A 52 18.76 -18.30 -9.82
C ILE A 52 19.79 -19.40 -9.56
N TYR A 53 21.00 -19.23 -10.07
CA TYR A 53 22.13 -20.09 -9.79
C TYR A 53 23.40 -19.28 -9.49
N PRO A 54 23.50 -18.68 -8.30
CA PRO A 54 24.60 -17.78 -7.96
C PRO A 54 25.97 -18.49 -7.89
N GLN A 55 26.00 -19.83 -7.88
CA GLN A 55 27.24 -20.61 -7.93
C GLN A 55 27.83 -20.71 -9.35
N ASP A 56 27.03 -20.50 -10.39
CA ASP A 56 27.50 -20.52 -11.78
C ASP A 56 26.71 -19.52 -12.64
N LEU A 57 27.21 -18.28 -12.69
CA LEU A 57 26.60 -17.20 -13.47
C LEU A 57 26.72 -17.41 -14.98
N SER A 58 27.55 -18.35 -15.45
CA SER A 58 27.69 -18.64 -16.89
C SER A 58 26.44 -19.30 -17.48
N GLU A 59 25.64 -19.95 -16.64
CA GLU A 59 24.36 -20.53 -17.02
C GLU A 59 23.27 -19.48 -17.27
N SER A 60 23.43 -18.25 -16.74
CA SER A 60 22.48 -17.14 -16.90
C SER A 60 21.04 -17.55 -16.56
N LEU A 61 20.87 -18.27 -15.44
CA LEU A 61 19.64 -18.97 -15.16
C LEU A 61 18.46 -18.02 -14.90
N ALA A 62 18.72 -16.89 -14.25
CA ALA A 62 17.70 -15.87 -14.03
C ALA A 62 17.13 -15.32 -15.33
N THR A 63 17.99 -15.10 -16.33
CA THR A 63 17.58 -14.66 -17.68
C THR A 63 16.66 -15.69 -18.34
N ILE A 64 17.03 -16.97 -18.29
CA ILE A 64 16.24 -18.07 -18.88
C ILE A 64 14.90 -18.23 -18.14
N SER A 65 14.94 -18.17 -16.79
CA SER A 65 13.75 -18.24 -15.95
C SER A 65 12.79 -17.09 -16.24
N ALA A 66 13.26 -15.84 -16.28
CA ALA A 66 12.43 -14.68 -16.58
C ALA A 66 11.81 -14.77 -17.99
N PHE A 67 12.59 -15.20 -18.99
CA PHE A 67 12.08 -15.43 -20.34
C PHE A 67 10.96 -16.49 -20.36
N SER A 68 11.17 -17.63 -19.69
CA SER A 68 10.18 -18.71 -19.59
C SER A 68 8.90 -18.25 -18.88
N ILE A 69 9.02 -17.44 -17.83
CA ILE A 69 7.87 -16.84 -17.14
C ILE A 69 7.06 -15.98 -18.10
N LEU A 70 7.71 -15.11 -18.89
CA LEU A 70 7.04 -14.25 -19.87
C LEU A 70 6.37 -15.06 -20.98
N GLU A 71 7.03 -16.09 -21.50
CA GLU A 71 6.47 -17.01 -22.51
C GLU A 71 5.23 -17.75 -21.99
N SER A 72 5.22 -18.11 -20.71
CA SER A 72 4.08 -18.77 -20.06
C SER A 72 2.88 -17.84 -19.83
N ILE A 73 3.11 -16.53 -19.76
CA ILE A 73 2.04 -15.52 -19.66
C ILE A 73 1.36 -15.35 -21.01
N ASP A 74 2.11 -14.95 -22.04
CA ASP A 74 1.64 -14.89 -23.43
C ASP A 74 2.82 -14.68 -24.39
N THR A 75 3.01 -15.61 -25.33
CA THR A 75 4.04 -15.51 -26.39
C THR A 75 3.97 -14.22 -27.22
N ARG A 76 2.80 -13.58 -27.33
CA ARG A 76 2.63 -12.32 -28.08
C ARG A 76 3.28 -11.12 -27.40
N LEU A 77 3.56 -11.19 -26.09
CA LEU A 77 4.28 -10.14 -25.36
C LEU A 77 5.60 -9.77 -26.04
N PHE A 78 6.32 -10.76 -26.56
CA PHE A 78 7.61 -10.55 -27.22
C PHE A 78 7.51 -9.77 -28.55
N ALA A 79 6.34 -9.74 -29.17
CA ALA A 79 6.08 -8.98 -30.39
C ALA A 79 5.38 -7.63 -30.10
N ASP A 80 4.35 -7.65 -29.24
CA ASP A 80 3.49 -6.49 -28.98
C ASP A 80 4.08 -5.53 -27.93
N PHE A 81 4.90 -6.04 -27.01
CA PHE A 81 5.49 -5.31 -25.88
C PHE A 81 6.95 -5.72 -25.63
N GLN A 82 7.74 -5.77 -26.70
CA GLN A 82 9.13 -6.25 -26.66
C GLN A 82 9.99 -5.56 -25.59
N ASP A 83 9.86 -4.25 -25.42
CA ASP A 83 10.64 -3.46 -24.45
C ASP A 83 10.33 -3.83 -22.99
N VAL A 84 9.09 -4.22 -22.69
CA VAL A 84 8.70 -4.75 -21.38
C VAL A 84 9.46 -6.05 -21.12
N CYS A 85 9.45 -6.96 -22.11
CA CYS A 85 10.14 -8.24 -22.00
C CYS A 85 11.65 -8.07 -21.85
N LEU A 86 12.28 -7.20 -22.65
CA LEU A 86 13.72 -6.90 -22.56
C LEU A 86 14.08 -6.32 -21.19
N THR A 87 13.24 -5.43 -20.65
CA THR A 87 13.43 -4.87 -19.31
C THR A 87 13.38 -5.95 -18.23
N VAL A 88 12.34 -6.78 -18.23
CA VAL A 88 12.16 -7.85 -17.23
C VAL A 88 13.30 -8.86 -17.29
N VAL A 89 13.69 -9.31 -18.49
CA VAL A 89 14.78 -10.28 -18.70
C VAL A 89 16.13 -9.68 -18.32
N GLY A 90 16.40 -8.44 -18.73
CA GLY A 90 17.67 -7.76 -18.43
C GLY A 90 17.90 -7.58 -16.93
N VAL A 91 16.89 -7.09 -16.21
CA VAL A 91 17.00 -6.87 -14.77
C VAL A 91 17.09 -8.19 -14.00
N ALA A 92 16.42 -9.25 -14.44
CA ALA A 92 16.54 -10.57 -13.83
C ALA A 92 18.01 -11.05 -13.80
N GLY A 93 18.73 -10.89 -14.91
CA GLY A 93 20.15 -11.21 -14.99
C GLY A 93 21.02 -10.37 -14.04
N GLU A 94 20.72 -9.07 -13.90
CA GLU A 94 21.44 -8.20 -12.94
C GLU A 94 21.14 -8.57 -11.49
N ILE A 95 19.89 -8.91 -11.15
CA ILE A 95 19.50 -9.36 -9.81
C ILE A 95 20.34 -10.57 -9.38
N GLU A 96 20.50 -11.56 -10.27
CA GLU A 96 21.32 -12.74 -10.02
C GLU A 96 22.80 -12.39 -9.88
N ARG A 97 23.35 -11.64 -10.85
CA ARG A 97 24.78 -11.28 -10.90
C ARG A 97 25.24 -10.47 -9.70
N ARG A 98 24.40 -9.54 -9.24
CA ARG A 98 24.72 -8.60 -8.16
C ARG A 98 24.25 -9.09 -6.79
N GLY A 99 23.43 -10.14 -6.75
CA GLY A 99 22.88 -10.67 -5.52
C GLY A 99 21.83 -9.76 -4.88
N TRP A 100 21.07 -9.00 -5.66
CA TRP A 100 20.06 -8.04 -5.18
C TRP A 100 18.76 -8.69 -4.69
N TYR A 101 18.86 -9.83 -4.02
CA TYR A 101 17.76 -10.64 -3.52
C TYR A 101 18.12 -11.26 -2.16
N GLU A 102 17.09 -11.69 -1.43
CA GLU A 102 17.16 -12.58 -0.27
C GLU A 102 15.97 -13.53 -0.31
N GLU A 103 16.16 -14.82 0.01
CA GLU A 103 15.11 -15.86 -0.05
C GLU A 103 13.87 -15.51 0.79
N GLU A 104 14.04 -14.85 1.94
CA GLU A 104 12.93 -14.51 2.84
C GLU A 104 12.07 -13.34 2.35
N HIS A 105 12.64 -12.47 1.52
CA HIS A 105 12.07 -11.16 1.19
C HIS A 105 11.94 -10.88 -0.31
N SER A 106 12.32 -11.86 -1.13
CA SER A 106 12.25 -11.80 -2.59
C SER A 106 11.61 -13.09 -3.11
N SER A 107 10.87 -13.01 -4.21
CA SER A 107 10.31 -14.18 -4.89
C SER A 107 11.36 -14.85 -5.78
N VAL A 108 12.40 -15.38 -5.13
CA VAL A 108 13.57 -15.98 -5.77
C VAL A 108 13.80 -17.37 -5.18
N ILE A 109 14.12 -18.35 -6.05
CA ILE A 109 14.37 -19.74 -5.64
C ILE A 109 15.73 -20.19 -6.19
N PRO A 110 16.64 -20.73 -5.36
CA PRO A 110 17.88 -21.34 -5.84
C PRO A 110 17.60 -22.53 -6.74
N TYR A 111 18.37 -22.67 -7.82
CA TYR A 111 18.20 -23.73 -8.82
C TYR A 111 18.12 -25.14 -8.21
N LYS A 112 18.98 -25.42 -7.22
CA LYS A 112 19.02 -26.71 -6.51
C LYS A 112 17.72 -27.07 -5.78
N GLN A 113 16.93 -26.06 -5.41
CA GLN A 113 15.65 -26.22 -4.73
C GLN A 113 14.48 -26.15 -5.72
N SER A 114 14.72 -25.66 -6.93
CA SER A 114 13.73 -25.59 -8.00
C SER A 114 13.58 -26.94 -8.72
N LYS A 115 12.41 -27.18 -9.31
CA LYS A 115 12.20 -28.22 -10.32
C LYS A 115 12.26 -27.65 -11.74
N PHE A 116 12.88 -26.48 -11.90
CA PHE A 116 12.91 -25.77 -13.16
C PHE A 116 13.77 -26.56 -14.15
N ASN A 117 13.13 -27.05 -15.20
CA ASN A 117 13.78 -27.74 -16.29
C ASN A 117 13.52 -26.92 -17.55
N TYR A 118 14.58 -26.62 -18.29
CA TYR A 118 14.52 -25.95 -19.58
C TYR A 118 15.34 -26.77 -20.59
N ASP A 119 14.92 -26.75 -21.86
CA ASP A 119 15.67 -27.40 -22.93
C ASP A 119 16.68 -26.45 -23.58
N MET A 120 17.54 -27.00 -24.44
CA MET A 120 18.58 -26.23 -25.12
C MET A 120 18.01 -25.20 -26.11
N ASP A 121 16.79 -25.40 -26.62
CA ASP A 121 16.15 -24.46 -27.54
C ASP A 121 15.65 -23.21 -26.79
N MET A 122 15.00 -23.41 -25.63
CA MET A 122 14.59 -22.33 -24.72
C MET A 122 15.80 -21.53 -24.24
N ARG A 123 16.88 -22.21 -23.81
CA ARG A 123 18.14 -21.52 -23.44
C ARG A 123 18.63 -20.64 -24.59
N LYS A 124 18.71 -21.19 -25.80
CA LYS A 124 19.17 -20.46 -26.97
C LYS A 124 18.28 -19.25 -27.28
N LYS A 125 16.95 -19.42 -27.26
CA LYS A 125 15.98 -18.33 -27.48
C LYS A 125 16.11 -17.23 -26.44
N ALA A 126 16.16 -17.58 -25.16
CA ALA A 126 16.27 -16.63 -24.07
C ALA A 126 17.57 -15.83 -24.15
N LEU A 127 18.70 -16.49 -24.39
CA LEU A 127 20.00 -15.84 -24.51
C LEU A 127 20.13 -14.99 -25.77
N GLU A 128 19.55 -15.41 -26.90
CA GLU A 128 19.52 -14.60 -28.11
C GLU A 128 18.66 -13.35 -27.90
N PHE A 129 17.47 -13.50 -27.30
CA PHE A 129 16.58 -12.39 -26.97
C PHE A 129 17.26 -11.39 -26.02
N ALA A 130 17.97 -11.89 -24.99
CA ALA A 130 18.68 -11.07 -24.03
C ALA A 130 19.79 -10.19 -24.63
N LYS A 131 20.29 -10.48 -25.85
CA LYS A 131 21.24 -9.60 -26.55
C LYS A 131 20.63 -8.25 -26.93
N GLY A 132 19.30 -8.16 -26.99
CA GLY A 132 18.59 -6.90 -27.22
C GLY A 132 18.49 -6.00 -25.99
N VAL A 133 18.92 -6.47 -24.81
CA VAL A 133 18.89 -5.67 -23.58
C VAL A 133 19.88 -4.51 -23.72
N THR A 134 19.44 -3.32 -23.32
CA THR A 134 20.23 -2.08 -23.35
C THR A 134 20.28 -1.50 -21.95
N ASP A 135 21.19 -0.56 -21.71
CA ASP A 135 21.25 0.16 -20.43
C ASP A 135 19.95 0.92 -20.13
N GLN A 136 19.25 1.36 -21.17
CA GLN A 136 17.94 2.02 -21.04
C GLN A 136 16.87 1.06 -20.49
N HIS A 137 16.84 -0.19 -20.97
CA HIS A 137 15.94 -1.23 -20.44
C HIS A 137 16.23 -1.51 -18.96
N LEU A 138 17.51 -1.58 -18.58
CA LEU A 138 17.90 -1.77 -17.19
C LEU A 138 17.43 -0.60 -16.32
N GLN A 139 17.67 0.64 -16.77
CA GLN A 139 17.24 1.85 -16.08
C GLN A 139 15.72 1.88 -15.85
N TRP A 140 14.93 1.61 -16.89
CA TRP A 140 13.47 1.53 -16.77
C TRP A 140 13.04 0.50 -15.74
N GLY A 141 13.65 -0.68 -15.77
CA GLY A 141 13.36 -1.73 -14.83
C GLY A 141 13.67 -1.36 -13.37
N TYR A 142 14.78 -0.65 -13.12
CA TYR A 142 15.09 -0.15 -11.77
C TYR A 142 14.08 0.88 -11.28
N ILE A 143 13.64 1.80 -12.14
CA ILE A 143 12.59 2.78 -11.84
C ILE A 143 11.27 2.08 -11.48
N LEU A 144 10.89 1.04 -12.22
CA LEU A 144 9.69 0.26 -11.92
C LEU A 144 9.82 -0.50 -10.60
N LEU A 145 11.02 -0.99 -10.24
CA LEU A 145 11.24 -1.56 -8.92
C LEU A 145 11.03 -0.51 -7.83
N TYR A 146 11.52 0.72 -7.98
CA TYR A 146 11.25 1.80 -7.01
C TYR A 146 9.76 2.09 -6.85
N CYS A 147 9.06 2.34 -7.95
CA CYS A 147 7.63 2.63 -7.94
C CYS A 147 6.85 1.51 -7.26
N ALA A 148 7.20 0.25 -7.53
CA ALA A 148 6.55 -0.89 -6.91
C ALA A 148 6.78 -0.94 -5.39
N LYS A 149 7.95 -0.51 -4.89
CA LYS A 149 8.26 -0.53 -3.45
C LYS A 149 7.66 0.66 -2.72
N LEU A 150 7.53 1.82 -3.38
CA LEU A 150 6.73 2.94 -2.90
C LEU A 150 5.25 2.55 -2.80
N SER A 151 4.69 1.93 -3.86
CA SER A 151 3.32 1.42 -3.83
C SER A 151 3.12 0.40 -2.70
N PHE A 152 4.07 -0.53 -2.50
CA PHE A 152 4.03 -1.45 -1.36
C PHE A 152 4.01 -0.69 -0.05
N PHE A 153 4.92 0.26 0.11
CA PHE A 153 5.09 1.03 1.33
C PHE A 153 3.82 1.80 1.70
N HIS A 154 3.09 2.36 0.73
CA HIS A 154 1.86 3.10 1.01
C HIS A 154 0.58 2.24 1.02
N THR A 155 0.55 1.11 0.31
CA THR A 155 -0.70 0.35 0.05
C THR A 155 -0.67 -1.14 0.39
N ASP A 156 0.45 -1.69 0.87
CA ASP A 156 0.71 -3.15 1.03
C ASP A 156 0.72 -3.94 -0.31
N HIS A 157 0.61 -3.27 -1.46
CA HIS A 157 0.60 -3.89 -2.78
C HIS A 157 1.71 -3.32 -3.65
N HIS A 158 2.51 -4.18 -4.27
CA HIS A 158 3.52 -3.74 -5.24
C HIS A 158 2.86 -3.26 -6.54
N ILE A 159 1.91 -4.05 -7.05
CA ILE A 159 1.03 -3.73 -8.18
C ILE A 159 -0.35 -4.36 -7.91
N GLY A 160 -1.41 -3.55 -8.01
CA GLY A 160 -2.81 -3.97 -7.86
C GLY A 160 -3.37 -4.70 -9.08
N ASN A 161 -4.68 -4.85 -9.22
CA ASN A 161 -5.26 -5.43 -10.46
C ASN A 161 -5.08 -4.54 -11.70
N LYS A 162 -4.76 -3.28 -11.47
CA LYS A 162 -4.40 -2.24 -12.43
C LYS A 162 -3.26 -1.41 -11.83
N LEU A 163 -2.66 -0.54 -12.65
CA LEU A 163 -1.66 0.43 -12.21
C LEU A 163 -2.38 1.61 -11.54
N ASP A 164 -2.67 1.47 -10.25
CA ASP A 164 -3.36 2.50 -9.45
C ASP A 164 -2.41 3.57 -8.90
N ASP A 165 -1.11 3.27 -8.82
CA ASP A 165 -0.11 4.22 -8.39
C ASP A 165 0.22 5.20 -9.54
N PRO A 166 0.08 6.53 -9.34
CA PRO A 166 0.32 7.52 -10.39
C PRO A 166 1.74 7.43 -10.98
N TYR A 167 2.77 7.26 -10.15
CA TYR A 167 4.16 7.22 -10.63
C TYR A 167 4.43 5.96 -11.45
N MET A 168 3.99 4.80 -10.97
CA MET A 168 4.07 3.56 -11.75
C MET A 168 3.35 3.71 -13.10
N ARG A 169 2.17 4.32 -13.11
CA ARG A 169 1.39 4.53 -14.34
C ARG A 169 2.14 5.43 -15.30
N ASP A 170 2.63 6.58 -14.83
CA ASP A 170 3.31 7.57 -15.67
C ASP A 170 4.58 6.99 -16.29
N TYR A 171 5.41 6.28 -15.52
CA TYR A 171 6.61 5.65 -16.06
C TYR A 171 6.31 4.49 -17.02
N VAL A 172 5.29 3.65 -16.74
CA VAL A 172 4.89 2.60 -17.69
C VAL A 172 4.39 3.22 -19.00
N GLU A 173 3.62 4.31 -18.93
CA GLU A 173 3.16 5.04 -20.12
C GLU A 173 4.34 5.63 -20.90
N GLN A 174 5.30 6.23 -20.20
CA GLN A 174 6.48 6.83 -20.79
C GLN A 174 7.41 5.78 -21.45
N PHE A 175 7.61 4.64 -20.81
CA PHE A 175 8.57 3.62 -21.26
C PHE A 175 7.99 2.70 -22.33
N TYR A 176 6.70 2.34 -22.21
CA TYR A 176 6.09 1.28 -23.03
C TYR A 176 4.81 1.72 -23.76
N GLY A 177 4.40 2.98 -23.60
CA GLY A 177 3.23 3.56 -24.25
C GLY A 177 1.90 3.25 -23.56
N ALA A 178 0.86 4.04 -23.89
CA ALA A 178 -0.46 3.97 -23.26
C ALA A 178 -1.14 2.59 -23.36
N LYS A 179 -0.84 1.80 -24.40
CA LYS A 179 -1.40 0.43 -24.55
C LYS A 179 -0.96 -0.51 -23.44
N ALA A 180 0.25 -0.34 -22.91
CA ALA A 180 0.80 -1.17 -21.84
C ALA A 180 0.04 -1.00 -20.52
N LEU A 181 -0.53 0.19 -20.27
CA LEU A 181 -1.26 0.52 -19.05
C LEU A 181 -2.50 -0.35 -18.81
N SER A 182 -3.14 -0.78 -19.90
CA SER A 182 -4.38 -1.54 -19.88
C SER A 182 -4.20 -3.01 -20.29
N SER A 183 -3.00 -3.44 -20.67
CA SER A 183 -2.76 -4.85 -21.05
C SER A 183 -2.71 -5.73 -19.79
N PRO A 184 -3.61 -6.73 -19.67
CA PRO A 184 -3.56 -7.69 -18.57
C PRO A 184 -2.23 -8.45 -18.53
N GLU A 185 -1.69 -8.80 -19.69
CA GLU A 185 -0.45 -9.57 -19.83
C GLU A 185 0.75 -8.77 -19.31
N VAL A 186 0.83 -7.48 -19.65
CA VAL A 186 1.86 -6.57 -19.12
C VAL A 186 1.73 -6.44 -17.60
N ILE A 187 0.52 -6.26 -17.07
CA ILE A 187 0.30 -6.17 -15.62
C ILE A 187 0.74 -7.45 -14.92
N VAL A 188 0.48 -8.62 -15.49
CA VAL A 188 0.92 -9.91 -14.94
C VAL A 188 2.44 -10.04 -14.99
N ALA A 189 3.08 -9.64 -16.09
CA ALA A 189 4.53 -9.66 -16.24
C ALA A 189 5.21 -8.77 -15.19
N LEU A 190 4.74 -7.52 -15.04
CA LEU A 190 5.25 -6.58 -14.05
C LEU A 190 5.02 -7.10 -12.61
N LYS A 191 3.85 -7.69 -12.32
CA LYS A 191 3.57 -8.29 -11.01
C LYS A 191 4.55 -9.39 -10.62
N SER A 192 4.93 -10.25 -11.56
CA SER A 192 5.94 -11.28 -11.30
C SER A 192 7.29 -10.63 -11.04
N PHE A 193 7.72 -9.75 -11.94
CA PHE A 193 8.99 -9.06 -11.92
C PHE A 193 9.27 -8.29 -10.62
N VAL A 194 8.31 -7.48 -10.16
CA VAL A 194 8.54 -6.55 -9.04
C VAL A 194 8.82 -7.24 -7.70
N HIS A 195 8.59 -8.54 -7.57
CA HIS A 195 8.88 -9.27 -6.35
C HIS A 195 10.29 -9.91 -6.32
N TRP A 196 11.05 -9.87 -7.40
CA TRP A 196 12.34 -10.58 -7.48
C TRP A 196 13.49 -9.86 -6.78
N ALA A 197 13.45 -8.53 -6.69
CA ALA A 197 14.46 -7.75 -5.96
C ALA A 197 14.11 -7.59 -4.49
N ASN A 198 15.13 -7.57 -3.62
CA ASN A 198 14.95 -7.41 -2.17
C ASN A 198 14.27 -6.09 -1.82
N ILE A 199 13.19 -6.16 -1.04
CA ILE A 199 12.40 -5.00 -0.67
C ILE A 199 13.15 -4.00 0.20
N LYS A 200 13.93 -4.46 1.17
CA LYS A 200 14.65 -3.60 2.12
C LYS A 200 15.78 -2.84 1.43
N GLY A 201 16.49 -3.51 0.51
CA GLY A 201 17.52 -2.87 -0.31
C GLY A 201 16.98 -1.73 -1.19
N ILE A 202 15.81 -1.93 -1.82
CA ILE A 202 15.17 -0.87 -2.63
C ILE A 202 14.65 0.27 -1.75
N LEU A 203 14.02 -0.02 -0.60
CA LEU A 203 13.57 1.01 0.35
C LEU A 203 14.76 1.79 0.95
N TRP A 204 15.90 1.14 1.17
CA TRP A 204 17.13 1.80 1.60
C TRP A 204 17.65 2.78 0.55
N LYS A 205 17.61 2.40 -0.73
CA LYS A 205 17.91 3.32 -1.84
C LYS A 205 16.94 4.49 -1.94
N LEU A 206 15.67 4.28 -1.56
CA LEU A 206 14.68 5.34 -1.42
C LEU A 206 14.85 6.18 -0.14
N ARG A 207 15.88 5.92 0.67
CA ARG A 207 16.19 6.63 1.91
C ARG A 207 15.12 6.49 3.00
N VAL A 208 14.36 5.39 3.00
CA VAL A 208 13.48 5.08 4.13
C VAL A 208 14.34 4.78 5.37
N PRO A 209 14.13 5.47 6.50
CA PRO A 209 14.97 5.33 7.68
C PRO A 209 14.75 4.01 8.42
N ASN A 210 15.68 3.66 9.30
CA ASN A 210 15.55 2.61 10.33
C ASN A 210 15.19 1.20 9.83
N LEU A 211 15.55 0.89 8.57
CA LEU A 211 15.42 -0.46 8.01
C LEU A 211 16.37 -1.45 8.71
N ASP A 212 15.88 -2.66 8.99
CA ASP A 212 16.70 -3.78 9.50
C ASP A 212 17.53 -4.39 8.35
N MET A 213 18.69 -3.80 8.11
CA MET A 213 19.63 -4.14 7.05
C MET A 213 20.91 -4.76 7.63
N SER A 214 21.35 -5.88 7.05
CA SER A 214 22.69 -6.41 7.33
C SER A 214 23.75 -5.65 6.53
N GLU A 215 24.99 -5.60 7.02
CA GLU A 215 26.12 -5.00 6.30
C GLU A 215 26.27 -5.60 4.89
N SER A 216 26.14 -6.93 4.76
CA SER A 216 26.20 -7.61 3.47
C SER A 216 25.12 -7.14 2.49
N LEU A 217 23.90 -6.85 2.97
CA LEU A 217 22.83 -6.37 2.11
C LEU A 217 23.06 -4.91 1.69
N ILE A 218 23.59 -4.08 2.59
CA ILE A 218 24.01 -2.71 2.29
C ILE A 218 25.10 -2.72 1.20
N ASP A 219 26.12 -3.56 1.35
CA ASP A 219 27.22 -3.66 0.38
C ASP A 219 26.71 -4.05 -1.01
N LYS A 220 25.81 -5.04 -1.09
CA LYS A 220 25.20 -5.46 -2.37
C LYS A 220 24.41 -4.32 -3.01
N PHE A 221 23.57 -3.64 -2.24
CA PHE A 221 22.71 -2.56 -2.73
C PHE A 221 23.44 -1.22 -2.91
N SER A 222 24.65 -1.06 -2.39
CA SER A 222 25.48 0.14 -2.65
C SER A 222 25.71 0.36 -4.15
N SER A 223 25.81 -0.76 -4.91
CA SER A 223 25.97 -0.78 -6.36
C SER A 223 24.66 -0.73 -7.16
N PHE A 224 23.50 -0.81 -6.50
CA PHE A 224 22.21 -0.58 -7.15
C PHE A 224 22.16 0.88 -7.62
N PRO A 225 21.55 1.22 -8.77
CA PRO A 225 21.45 2.63 -9.21
C PRO A 225 20.71 3.50 -8.19
N ASP A 226 20.82 4.82 -8.28
CA ASP A 226 20.02 5.71 -7.42
C ASP A 226 18.65 5.99 -8.06
N PRO A 227 17.59 6.18 -7.25
CA PRO A 227 16.29 6.56 -7.78
C PRO A 227 16.30 7.99 -8.33
N PRO A 228 15.41 8.31 -9.29
CA PRO A 228 15.07 9.69 -9.62
C PRO A 228 14.70 10.50 -8.37
N ALA A 229 15.04 11.79 -8.36
CA ALA A 229 14.87 12.65 -7.19
C ALA A 229 13.40 12.74 -6.75
N GLU A 230 12.49 12.81 -7.72
CA GLU A 230 11.05 12.84 -7.50
C GLU A 230 10.56 11.62 -6.71
N LEU A 231 11.16 10.44 -6.88
CA LEU A 231 10.76 9.23 -6.15
C LEU A 231 11.25 9.21 -4.70
N LEU A 232 12.26 10.00 -4.35
CA LEU A 232 12.70 10.16 -2.96
C LEU A 232 11.65 10.93 -2.17
N ASP A 233 11.07 11.98 -2.75
CA ASP A 233 10.05 12.81 -2.11
C ASP A 233 8.74 12.05 -1.90
N VAL A 234 8.45 11.08 -2.79
CA VAL A 234 7.25 10.24 -2.70
C VAL A 234 7.20 9.43 -1.41
N VAL A 235 8.34 9.04 -0.83
CA VAL A 235 8.39 8.34 0.46
C VAL A 235 7.55 9.07 1.51
N TRP A 236 7.68 10.40 1.56
CA TRP A 236 7.05 11.28 2.55
C TRP A 236 5.67 11.80 2.12
N SER A 237 5.32 11.69 0.84
CA SER A 237 4.03 12.14 0.31
C SER A 237 2.82 11.43 0.93
N ARG A 238 3.01 10.22 1.46
CA ARG A 238 1.95 9.39 2.04
C ARG A 238 2.45 8.56 3.20
N TYR A 239 1.54 8.35 4.13
CA TYR A 239 1.77 7.50 5.29
C TYR A 239 1.93 6.02 4.89
N PRO A 240 2.67 5.23 5.69
CA PRO A 240 2.86 3.82 5.43
C PRO A 240 1.55 3.04 5.54
N SER A 241 1.45 1.95 4.79
CA SER A 241 0.27 1.09 4.76
C SER A 241 -0.12 0.62 6.17
N GLY A 242 -1.42 0.64 6.45
CA GLY A 242 -1.99 0.29 7.76
C GLY A 242 -2.26 1.48 8.70
N THR A 243 -1.77 2.68 8.35
CA THR A 243 -1.94 3.89 9.19
C THR A 243 -2.93 4.92 8.63
N SER A 244 -3.50 4.67 7.45
CA SER A 244 -4.36 5.62 6.70
C SER A 244 -5.57 6.19 7.46
N LYS A 245 -6.00 5.59 8.56
CA LYS A 245 -7.09 6.15 9.39
C LYS A 245 -6.61 7.29 10.30
N TYR A 246 -5.35 7.25 10.73
CA TYR A 246 -4.77 8.28 11.59
C TYR A 246 -4.46 9.54 10.77
N SER A 247 -3.85 9.36 9.59
CA SER A 247 -3.65 10.46 8.64
C SER A 247 -4.97 11.07 8.17
N LEU A 248 -6.03 10.26 7.99
CA LEU A 248 -7.36 10.77 7.68
C LEU A 248 -7.88 11.68 8.80
N VAL A 249 -7.75 11.29 10.07
CA VAL A 249 -8.17 12.13 11.20
C VAL A 249 -7.39 13.44 11.21
N ARG A 250 -6.03 13.40 11.15
CA ARG A 250 -5.19 14.60 11.14
C ARG A 250 -5.56 15.54 9.98
N LYS A 251 -5.57 15.02 8.75
CA LYS A 251 -5.89 15.80 7.54
C LYS A 251 -7.30 16.41 7.61
N SER A 252 -8.29 15.67 8.11
CA SER A 252 -9.64 16.20 8.28
C SER A 252 -9.67 17.34 9.28
N LEU A 253 -8.98 17.22 10.42
CA LEU A 253 -8.90 18.28 11.41
C LEU A 253 -8.17 19.52 10.88
N ASP A 254 -7.12 19.33 10.09
CA ASP A 254 -6.41 20.42 9.42
C ASP A 254 -7.35 21.19 8.47
N ILE A 255 -8.08 20.50 7.60
CA ILE A 255 -9.06 21.10 6.69
C ILE A 255 -10.15 21.87 7.46
N LEU A 256 -10.62 21.34 8.58
CA LEU A 256 -11.61 22.03 9.41
C LEU A 256 -11.04 23.28 10.08
N ALA A 257 -9.77 23.28 10.47
CA ALA A 257 -9.11 24.42 11.08
C ALA A 257 -8.84 25.55 10.08
N ASP A 258 -8.63 25.21 8.82
CA ASP A 258 -8.37 26.17 7.73
C ASP A 258 -9.66 26.78 7.13
N SER A 259 -10.84 26.31 7.57
CA SER A 259 -12.13 26.89 7.18
C SER A 259 -12.30 28.32 7.72
N PRO A 260 -12.94 29.26 6.97
CA PRO A 260 -13.10 30.66 7.38
C PRO A 260 -13.73 30.85 8.77
N TYR A 261 -14.70 30.00 9.13
CA TYR A 261 -15.42 30.08 10.39
C TYR A 261 -14.90 29.14 11.48
N SER A 262 -13.74 28.51 11.30
CA SER A 262 -13.19 27.49 12.22
C SER A 262 -13.07 27.95 13.67
N LYS A 263 -12.84 29.25 13.91
CA LYS A 263 -12.83 29.90 15.24
C LYS A 263 -14.20 29.95 15.93
N LEU A 264 -15.28 29.82 15.16
CA LEU A 264 -16.67 29.83 15.63
C LEU A 264 -17.24 28.42 15.80
N ILE A 265 -16.58 27.40 15.24
CA ILE A 265 -17.02 26.02 15.35
C ILE A 265 -16.58 25.47 16.70
N PRO A 266 -17.52 25.18 17.63
CA PRO A 266 -17.17 24.67 18.96
C PRO A 266 -16.50 23.30 18.85
N PHE A 267 -15.45 23.07 19.63
CA PHE A 267 -14.79 21.77 19.73
C PHE A 267 -15.39 20.96 20.90
N PRO A 268 -15.62 19.65 20.75
CA PRO A 268 -16.26 18.84 21.78
C PRO A 268 -15.40 18.69 23.04
N GLU A 269 -16.09 18.50 24.17
CA GLU A 269 -15.46 18.32 25.48
C GLU A 269 -15.27 16.83 25.84
N GLY A 270 -14.21 16.54 26.59
CA GLY A 270 -13.96 15.23 27.17
C GLY A 270 -12.69 14.54 26.65
N PRO A 271 -12.24 13.49 27.34
CA PRO A 271 -10.91 12.89 27.12
C PRO A 271 -10.79 12.17 25.76
N ASN A 272 -11.90 11.78 25.14
CA ASN A 272 -11.86 11.09 23.85
C ASN A 272 -11.58 12.01 22.66
N TYR A 273 -11.58 13.33 22.88
CA TYR A 273 -11.35 14.35 21.84
C TYR A 273 -10.02 15.07 22.04
N ASP A 274 -9.17 14.60 22.95
CA ASP A 274 -7.80 15.11 23.07
C ASP A 274 -7.06 14.89 21.74
N LEU A 275 -6.54 15.97 21.16
CA LEU A 275 -5.83 15.92 19.88
C LEU A 275 -4.35 15.57 20.04
N HIS A 276 -3.79 15.71 21.24
CA HIS A 276 -2.36 15.50 21.47
C HIS A 276 -1.92 14.11 21.05
N TRP A 277 -2.70 13.07 21.37
CA TRP A 277 -2.30 11.69 21.05
C TRP A 277 -2.27 11.41 19.54
N ILE A 278 -3.16 12.02 18.74
CA ILE A 278 -3.23 11.76 17.30
C ILE A 278 -2.14 12.53 16.56
N PHE A 279 -1.88 13.78 16.94
CA PHE A 279 -0.78 14.56 16.38
C PHE A 279 0.58 13.95 16.77
N ASP A 280 0.79 13.58 18.03
CA ASP A 280 2.00 12.86 18.47
C ASP A 280 2.16 11.53 17.72
N LEU A 281 1.09 10.76 17.54
CA LEU A 281 1.16 9.51 16.79
C LEU A 281 1.55 9.74 15.33
N CYS A 282 0.95 10.74 14.69
CA CYS A 282 1.25 11.12 13.31
C CYS A 282 2.72 11.56 13.16
N HIS A 283 3.20 12.45 14.04
CA HIS A 283 4.60 12.85 14.07
C HIS A 283 5.55 11.66 14.28
N ARG A 284 5.22 10.73 15.19
CA ARG A 284 6.02 9.50 15.37
C ARG A 284 5.99 8.57 14.14
N ILE A 285 4.90 8.55 13.38
CA ILE A 285 4.83 7.81 12.11
C ILE A 285 5.72 8.49 11.07
N GLU A 286 5.72 9.82 10.99
CA GLU A 286 6.56 10.59 10.07
C GLU A 286 8.04 10.43 10.40
N ALA A 287 8.44 10.45 11.67
CA ALA A 287 9.83 10.26 12.08
C ALA A 287 10.37 8.83 11.81
N ASP A 288 9.52 7.81 11.85
CA ASP A 288 9.91 6.42 11.61
C ASP A 288 8.77 5.60 10.98
N PRO A 289 8.51 5.79 9.67
CA PRO A 289 7.32 5.22 9.05
C PRO A 289 7.42 3.70 8.87
N ILE A 290 8.64 3.16 8.74
CA ILE A 290 8.81 1.72 8.53
C ILE A 290 8.34 0.90 9.74
N ARG A 291 8.46 1.44 10.96
CA ARG A 291 7.94 0.79 12.17
C ARG A 291 6.43 0.63 12.18
N TYR A 292 5.71 1.52 11.50
CA TYR A 292 4.25 1.53 11.45
C TYR A 292 3.69 0.88 10.17
N HIS A 293 4.54 0.33 9.31
CA HIS A 293 4.09 -0.40 8.14
C HIS A 293 3.39 -1.71 8.52
N LEU A 294 2.27 -2.05 7.84
CA LEU A 294 1.47 -3.25 8.10
C LEU A 294 2.27 -4.56 8.11
N ARG A 295 3.34 -4.62 7.32
CA ARG A 295 4.23 -5.79 7.19
C ARG A 295 5.52 -5.69 7.99
N ALA A 296 5.72 -4.64 8.78
CA ALA A 296 6.98 -4.36 9.46
C ALA A 296 7.52 -5.58 10.22
N SER A 297 6.66 -6.26 10.99
CA SER A 297 7.02 -7.51 11.69
C SER A 297 7.15 -8.70 10.74
N SER A 298 6.14 -8.99 9.93
CA SER A 298 6.12 -10.20 9.05
C SER A 298 7.21 -10.23 7.97
N LYS A 299 7.70 -9.07 7.56
CA LYS A 299 8.77 -8.89 6.57
C LYS A 299 10.08 -8.43 7.21
N ARG A 300 10.16 -8.42 8.54
CA ARG A 300 11.35 -7.99 9.29
C ARG A 300 11.96 -6.71 8.71
N LEU A 301 11.11 -5.71 8.50
CA LEU A 301 11.53 -4.45 7.86
C LEU A 301 12.31 -3.57 8.82
N CYS A 302 12.06 -3.68 10.12
CA CYS A 302 12.75 -2.97 11.19
C CYS A 302 12.87 -3.87 12.43
N THR A 303 13.74 -3.50 13.36
CA THR A 303 14.02 -4.27 14.58
C THR A 303 12.89 -4.20 15.61
N ASN A 304 12.18 -3.07 15.69
CA ASN A 304 11.16 -2.79 16.71
C ASN A 304 9.81 -2.36 16.09
N PRO A 305 9.13 -3.24 15.33
CA PRO A 305 7.89 -2.92 14.66
C PRO A 305 6.75 -2.62 15.65
N VAL A 306 5.88 -1.67 15.32
CA VAL A 306 4.68 -1.38 16.09
C VAL A 306 3.60 -2.42 15.76
N ASN A 307 2.97 -2.98 16.80
CA ASN A 307 1.80 -3.83 16.61
C ASN A 307 0.57 -2.97 16.25
N LEU A 308 0.24 -2.90 14.97
CA LEU A 308 -0.91 -2.13 14.48
C LEU A 308 -2.26 -2.62 15.02
N ASN A 309 -2.38 -3.90 15.39
CA ASN A 309 -3.62 -4.41 15.99
C ASN A 309 -3.81 -3.83 17.39
N ASP A 310 -2.74 -3.79 18.20
CA ASP A 310 -2.81 -3.23 19.55
C ASP A 310 -3.00 -1.72 19.50
N LEU A 311 -2.30 -1.02 18.60
CA LEU A 311 -2.51 0.40 18.33
C LEU A 311 -3.96 0.68 17.91
N SER A 312 -4.50 -0.14 17.01
CA SER A 312 -5.88 -0.02 16.54
C SER A 312 -6.90 -0.28 17.63
N LYS A 313 -6.64 -1.20 18.57
CA LYS A 313 -7.51 -1.46 19.72
C LYS A 313 -7.46 -0.31 20.71
N LYS A 314 -6.26 0.21 20.97
CA LYS A 314 -6.02 1.31 21.92
C LYS A 314 -6.79 2.57 21.56
N TYR A 315 -6.73 2.98 20.29
CA TYR A 315 -7.31 4.25 19.81
C TYR A 315 -8.60 4.07 19.01
N LYS A 316 -9.27 2.92 19.11
CA LYS A 316 -10.46 2.63 18.28
C LYS A 316 -11.56 3.67 18.50
N THR A 317 -11.84 3.95 19.76
CA THR A 317 -12.96 4.80 20.19
C THR A 317 -12.70 6.25 19.83
N GLU A 318 -11.48 6.73 20.09
CA GLU A 318 -11.04 8.10 19.84
C GLU A 318 -11.05 8.41 18.35
N VAL A 319 -10.52 7.50 17.52
CA VAL A 319 -10.60 7.65 16.05
C VAL A 319 -12.05 7.73 15.59
N GLN A 320 -12.92 6.82 16.06
CA GLN A 320 -14.32 6.82 15.66
C GLN A 320 -15.02 8.13 16.06
N LYS A 321 -14.81 8.59 17.29
CA LYS A 321 -15.40 9.83 17.81
C LYS A 321 -14.92 11.06 17.04
N LEU A 322 -13.62 11.16 16.75
CA LEU A 322 -13.08 12.27 15.95
C LEU A 322 -13.62 12.25 14.51
N LEU A 323 -13.75 11.08 13.88
CA LEU A 323 -14.35 10.99 12.54
C LEU A 323 -15.85 11.31 12.55
N SER A 324 -16.58 10.98 13.61
CA SER A 324 -17.97 11.43 13.80
C SER A 324 -18.06 12.95 13.90
N VAL A 325 -17.17 13.57 14.67
CA VAL A 325 -17.07 15.04 14.78
C VAL A 325 -16.80 15.67 13.42
N VAL A 326 -15.84 15.12 12.66
CA VAL A 326 -15.55 15.58 11.30
C VAL A 326 -16.79 15.51 10.41
N SER A 327 -17.51 14.39 10.42
CA SER A 327 -18.73 14.21 9.62
C SER A 327 -19.79 15.27 9.96
N LEU A 328 -20.09 15.47 11.24
CA LEU A 328 -21.06 16.46 11.70
C LEU A 328 -20.67 17.88 11.27
N VAL A 329 -19.39 18.25 11.46
CA VAL A 329 -18.91 19.60 11.15
C VAL A 329 -18.97 19.87 9.64
N ILE A 330 -18.45 18.97 8.80
CA ILE A 330 -18.46 19.18 7.35
C ILE A 330 -19.89 19.33 6.82
N ASN A 331 -20.83 18.51 7.29
CA ASN A 331 -22.21 18.55 6.79
C ASN A 331 -22.97 19.80 7.27
N ILE A 332 -22.71 20.31 8.47
CA ILE A 332 -23.40 21.48 9.01
C ILE A 332 -22.81 22.77 8.43
N PHE A 333 -21.49 22.89 8.35
CA PHE A 333 -20.80 24.11 7.92
C PHE A 333 -20.45 24.13 6.43
N GLN A 334 -20.73 23.05 5.69
CA GLN A 334 -20.49 22.94 4.24
C GLN A 334 -19.06 23.32 3.85
N VAL A 335 -18.08 22.76 4.56
CA VAL A 335 -16.65 23.04 4.31
C VAL A 335 -16.30 22.52 2.91
N GLU A 336 -16.05 23.42 1.96
CA GLU A 336 -15.89 23.12 0.52
C GLU A 336 -14.79 22.06 0.26
N GLU A 337 -13.61 22.23 0.86
CA GLU A 337 -12.52 21.23 0.76
C GLU A 337 -12.82 19.92 1.50
N GLY A 338 -13.80 19.93 2.40
CA GLY A 338 -14.23 18.79 3.20
C GLY A 338 -15.14 17.81 2.45
N GLU A 339 -15.82 18.23 1.38
CA GLU A 339 -16.75 17.36 0.64
C GLU A 339 -16.05 16.11 0.06
N ALA A 340 -14.82 16.26 -0.41
CA ALA A 340 -14.02 15.14 -0.92
C ALA A 340 -13.68 14.12 0.18
N LEU A 341 -13.58 14.55 1.45
CA LEU A 341 -13.33 13.65 2.58
C LEU A 341 -14.52 12.73 2.83
N LEU A 342 -15.75 13.21 2.63
CA LEU A 342 -16.99 12.44 2.85
C LEU A 342 -17.13 11.24 1.90
N GLN A 343 -16.36 11.20 0.81
CA GLN A 343 -16.27 10.02 -0.07
C GLN A 343 -15.49 8.86 0.58
N ASN A 344 -14.77 9.12 1.67
CA ASN A 344 -14.03 8.09 2.39
C ASN A 344 -14.94 7.28 3.29
N SER A 345 -15.06 5.98 3.02
CA SER A 345 -15.94 5.07 3.75
C SER A 345 -15.65 4.92 5.26
N LYS A 346 -14.54 5.48 5.76
CA LYS A 346 -14.22 5.50 7.19
C LYS A 346 -14.88 6.66 7.93
N ILE A 347 -15.26 7.73 7.23
CA ILE A 347 -16.02 8.83 7.83
C ILE A 347 -17.48 8.35 7.93
N PRO A 348 -18.09 8.35 9.14
CA PRO A 348 -19.49 7.99 9.29
C PRO A 348 -20.40 8.85 8.41
N GLN A 349 -21.43 8.23 7.82
CA GLN A 349 -22.45 8.98 7.09
C GLN A 349 -23.24 9.87 8.05
N PHE A 350 -23.65 11.04 7.57
CA PHE A 350 -24.50 11.95 8.31
C PHE A 350 -25.94 11.42 8.30
N THR A 351 -26.33 10.69 9.35
CA THR A 351 -27.64 10.05 9.50
C THR A 351 -28.29 10.47 10.81
N ASP A 352 -29.60 10.22 10.94
CA ASP A 352 -30.35 10.49 12.17
C ASP A 352 -29.75 9.76 13.38
N GLU A 353 -29.22 8.53 13.20
CA GLU A 353 -28.57 7.80 14.28
C GLU A 353 -27.29 8.49 14.77
N LEU A 354 -26.51 9.09 13.86
CA LEU A 354 -25.32 9.85 14.22
C LEU A 354 -25.72 11.14 14.95
N ILE A 355 -26.78 11.80 14.49
CA ILE A 355 -27.31 13.02 15.12
C ILE A 355 -27.78 12.69 16.54
N ASP A 356 -28.54 11.61 16.74
CA ASP A 356 -29.05 11.18 18.03
C ASP A 356 -27.90 10.81 19.00
N GLU A 357 -26.86 10.12 18.51
CA GLU A 357 -25.68 9.78 19.33
C GLU A 357 -24.94 11.04 19.83
N TYR A 358 -24.88 12.10 19.02
CA TYR A 358 -24.17 13.34 19.31
C TYR A 358 -25.10 14.55 19.48
N GLU A 359 -26.35 14.34 19.91
CA GLU A 359 -27.43 15.34 19.87
C GLU A 359 -27.02 16.70 20.47
N SER A 360 -26.42 16.68 21.66
CA SER A 360 -25.97 17.89 22.34
C SER A 360 -24.91 18.66 21.55
N TYR A 361 -23.96 17.95 20.93
CA TYR A 361 -22.92 18.56 20.12
C TYR A 361 -23.48 19.06 18.78
N HIS A 362 -24.30 18.26 18.12
CA HIS A 362 -25.02 18.65 16.90
C HIS A 362 -25.82 19.94 17.10
N ASN A 363 -26.59 20.04 18.18
CA ASN A 363 -27.39 21.24 18.49
C ASN A 363 -26.51 22.48 18.72
N LYS A 364 -25.31 22.33 19.31
CA LYS A 364 -24.34 23.42 19.42
C LYS A 364 -23.83 23.87 18.06
N LEU A 365 -23.51 22.91 17.17
CA LEU A 365 -23.04 23.20 15.81
C LEU A 365 -24.12 23.92 14.99
N VAL A 366 -25.36 23.43 14.99
CA VAL A 366 -26.48 24.09 14.31
C VAL A 366 -26.70 25.50 14.84
N ALA A 367 -26.69 25.69 16.16
CA ALA A 367 -26.86 27.02 16.76
C ALA A 367 -25.73 28.00 16.36
N ALA A 368 -24.51 27.51 16.17
CA ALA A 368 -23.40 28.32 15.67
C ALA A 368 -23.58 28.65 14.19
N SER A 369 -23.91 27.66 13.35
CA SER A 369 -24.16 27.84 11.92
C SER A 369 -25.30 28.83 11.66
N THR A 370 -26.46 28.66 12.30
CA THR A 370 -27.60 29.57 12.15
C THR A 370 -27.23 31.01 12.49
N LYS A 371 -26.41 31.22 13.53
CA LYS A 371 -25.95 32.57 13.89
C LYS A 371 -25.04 33.16 12.82
N ILE A 372 -24.14 32.36 12.25
CA ILE A 372 -23.27 32.81 11.14
C ILE A 372 -24.14 33.20 9.94
N ASP A 373 -25.09 32.35 9.55
CA ASP A 373 -26.01 32.60 8.43
C ASP A 373 -26.84 33.87 8.63
N GLU A 374 -27.26 34.17 9.86
CA GLU A 374 -27.95 35.43 10.20
C GLU A 374 -27.11 36.67 9.92
N TYR A 375 -25.78 36.62 10.03
CA TYR A 375 -24.91 37.75 9.72
C TYR A 375 -24.51 37.78 8.24
N ILE A 376 -24.28 36.61 7.61
CA ILE A 376 -24.10 36.51 6.16
C ILE A 376 -25.31 37.12 5.44
N ALA A 377 -26.53 36.80 5.88
CA ALA A 377 -27.76 37.37 5.32
C ALA A 377 -27.89 38.90 5.50
N LYS A 378 -27.17 39.48 6.47
CA LYS A 378 -27.06 40.94 6.68
C LYS A 378 -25.94 41.57 5.84
N GLY A 379 -25.20 40.78 5.07
CA GLY A 379 -24.08 41.23 4.22
C GLY A 379 -22.81 41.58 4.99
N TRP A 380 -22.60 40.95 6.15
CA TRP A 380 -21.33 41.09 6.88
C TRP A 380 -20.24 40.26 6.19
N ASP A 381 -19.00 40.73 6.27
CA ASP A 381 -17.85 39.94 5.83
C ASP A 381 -17.43 38.89 6.88
N ASP A 382 -16.66 37.90 6.46
CA ASP A 382 -16.30 36.75 7.29
C ASP A 382 -15.49 37.16 8.53
N ASP A 383 -14.55 38.10 8.37
CA ASP A 383 -13.68 38.57 9.45
C ASP A 383 -14.47 39.31 10.54
N ASP A 384 -15.42 40.16 10.13
CA ASP A 384 -16.32 40.87 11.03
C ASP A 384 -17.27 39.91 11.77
N ILE A 385 -17.76 38.88 11.07
CA ILE A 385 -18.59 37.82 11.68
C ILE A 385 -17.78 37.09 12.75
N VAL A 386 -16.57 36.66 12.41
CA VAL A 386 -15.66 35.98 13.35
C VAL A 386 -15.35 36.87 14.54
N LEU A 387 -14.94 38.12 14.32
CA LEU A 387 -14.63 39.07 15.39
C LEU A 387 -15.83 39.30 16.33
N ARG A 388 -17.04 39.36 15.77
CA ARG A 388 -18.28 39.61 16.52
C ARG A 388 -18.72 38.40 17.34
N LEU A 389 -18.61 37.20 16.79
CA LEU A 389 -19.13 35.98 17.38
C LEU A 389 -18.09 35.21 18.20
N TYR A 390 -16.81 35.48 18.01
CA TYR A 390 -15.73 34.78 18.71
C TYR A 390 -15.83 34.97 20.23
N ASN A 391 -15.67 33.87 20.94
CA ASN A 391 -15.64 33.84 22.40
C ASN A 391 -14.39 33.07 22.84
N SER A 392 -13.39 33.80 23.34
CA SER A 392 -12.11 33.24 23.81
C SER A 392 -12.24 32.22 24.94
N ASN A 393 -13.39 32.14 25.61
CA ASN A 393 -13.63 31.17 26.69
C ASN A 393 -14.19 29.84 26.17
N THR A 394 -14.43 29.69 24.86
CA THR A 394 -14.98 28.47 24.26
C THR A 394 -13.93 27.78 23.42
N ARG A 395 -13.69 26.49 23.69
CA ARG A 395 -12.84 25.65 22.85
C ARG A 395 -13.43 25.57 21.45
N ASN A 396 -12.62 25.82 20.43
CA ASN A 396 -13.02 25.84 19.03
C ASN A 396 -12.02 25.06 18.19
N ILE A 397 -12.43 24.65 16.98
CA ILE A 397 -11.59 23.82 16.10
C ILE A 397 -10.26 24.50 15.81
N HIS A 398 -10.27 25.79 15.47
CA HIS A 398 -9.06 26.54 15.12
C HIS A 398 -8.01 26.48 16.22
N ASP A 399 -8.36 26.86 17.44
CA ASP A 399 -7.41 26.98 18.55
C ASP A 399 -6.89 25.61 19.00
N GLU A 400 -7.75 24.58 19.01
CA GLU A 400 -7.36 23.20 19.38
C GLU A 400 -6.41 22.59 18.35
N VAL A 401 -6.65 22.79 17.05
CA VAL A 401 -5.80 22.25 15.99
C VAL A 401 -4.49 23.03 15.87
N ASN A 402 -4.53 24.37 15.89
CA ASN A 402 -3.32 25.18 15.77
C ASN A 402 -2.38 25.04 16.97
N SER A 403 -2.91 24.85 18.18
CA SER A 403 -2.09 24.49 19.34
C SER A 403 -1.29 23.20 19.12
N MET A 404 -1.90 22.20 18.46
CA MET A 404 -1.19 20.97 18.10
C MET A 404 -0.22 21.18 16.94
N ARG A 405 -0.60 21.94 15.91
CA ARG A 405 0.32 22.30 14.83
C ARG A 405 1.58 22.96 15.39
N ASP A 406 1.45 23.92 16.30
CA ASP A 406 2.57 24.59 16.97
C ASP A 406 3.41 23.60 17.81
N ALA A 407 2.77 22.69 18.53
CA ALA A 407 3.44 21.69 19.34
C ALA A 407 4.24 20.65 18.53
N PHE A 408 3.86 20.42 17.27
CA PHE A 408 4.46 19.43 16.37
C PHE A 408 4.91 20.07 15.04
N ALA A 409 5.26 21.37 15.04
CA ALA A 409 5.47 22.20 13.84
C ALA A 409 6.76 21.90 13.07
N GLU A 410 7.74 21.23 13.69
CA GLU A 410 8.95 20.81 13.01
C GLU A 410 8.62 19.56 12.17
N ASP A 411 8.23 19.72 10.89
CA ASP A 411 8.36 18.72 9.79
C ASP A 411 7.69 19.14 8.44
N TYR A 412 7.15 20.37 8.28
CA TYR A 412 6.42 20.79 7.04
C TYR A 412 7.19 21.73 6.08
N GLU A 413 8.51 21.89 6.20
CA GLU A 413 9.34 22.59 5.19
C GLU A 413 10.28 21.66 4.43
#